data_AF-A0A392Q8D4-F1
#
_entry.id   AF-A0A392Q8D4-F1
#
_cell.length_a   1.000
_cell.length_b   1.000
_cell.length_c   1.000
_cell.angle_alpha   90.00
_cell.angle_beta   90.00
_cell.angle_gamma   90.00
#
_symmetry.space_group_name_H-M   'P 1'
#
loop_
_entity.id
_entity.type
_entity.pdbx_description
1 polymer ?
#
loop_
_entity_poly.entity_id
_entity_poly.type
_entity_poly.pdbx_seq_one_letter_code
_entity_poly.pdbx_strand_id
1 'polypeptide(L)'
;MSSLMVKEMDLIEEFRDLSLVCEVTPKSVRLSMLKLTNLFLEEIKECQKKDQKLMEKLMLINEGKETDFGVDENGIGHRSGLSIHPGVTKMYQDLKKLLWWPGMKRQISEFVYACLVCQKSKIEHQKPSGLLQPLFVPEWKWDSIAMDFVGGLPRTKK
;
A
#
# COMPACT_ATOMS: atom_id res chain seq x y z
N MET A 1 -3.82 22.40 -18.70
CA MET A 1 -4.69 21.28 -18.27
C MET A 1 -3.83 20.29 -17.51
N SER A 2 -4.29 19.77 -16.37
CA SER A 2 -3.53 18.82 -15.57
C SER A 2 -3.37 17.49 -16.34
N SER A 3 -2.26 16.77 -16.14
CA SER A 3 -2.02 15.46 -16.77
C SER A 3 -3.12 14.43 -16.46
N LEU A 4 -3.86 14.62 -15.37
CA LEU A 4 -5.05 13.81 -15.03
C LEU A 4 -6.22 14.04 -15.99
N MET A 5 -6.47 15.29 -16.40
CA MET A 5 -7.57 15.62 -17.31
C MET A 5 -7.34 15.06 -18.73
N VAL A 6 -6.08 14.94 -19.15
CA VAL A 6 -5.73 14.33 -20.45
C VAL A 6 -6.07 12.84 -20.42
N LYS A 7 -5.65 12.12 -19.39
CA LYS A 7 -5.93 10.68 -19.23
C LYS A 7 -7.41 10.36 -19.04
N GLU A 8 -8.17 11.27 -18.42
CA GLU A 8 -9.62 11.15 -18.28
C GLU A 8 -10.31 11.26 -19.64
N MET A 9 -9.83 12.16 -20.51
CA MET A 9 -10.36 12.32 -21.87
C MET A 9 -10.03 11.12 -22.76
N ASP A 10 -8.81 10.59 -22.68
CA ASP A 10 -8.38 9.39 -23.40
C ASP A 10 -9.26 8.18 -23.01
N LEU A 11 -9.54 8.02 -21.70
CA LEU A 11 -10.41 6.96 -21.21
C LEU A 11 -11.86 7.12 -21.69
N ILE A 12 -12.36 8.36 -21.75
CA ILE A 12 -13.70 8.68 -22.29
C ILE A 12 -13.79 8.36 -23.79
N GLU A 13 -12.73 8.58 -24.56
CA GLU A 13 -12.65 8.17 -25.97
C GLU A 13 -12.64 6.65 -26.12
N GLU A 14 -11.88 5.91 -25.30
CA GLU A 14 -11.91 4.44 -25.30
C GLU A 14 -13.30 3.87 -24.95
N PHE A 15 -14.06 4.54 -24.08
CA PHE A 15 -15.45 4.18 -23.78
C PHE A 15 -16.43 4.48 -24.92
N ARG A 16 -16.14 5.47 -25.79
CA ARG A 16 -16.99 5.80 -26.94
C ARG A 16 -16.95 4.70 -28.01
N ASP A 17 -15.80 4.07 -28.19
CA ASP A 17 -15.58 3.03 -29.20
C ASP A 17 -15.96 1.61 -28.72
N LEU A 18 -16.50 1.54 -27.50
CA LEU A 18 -16.88 0.31 -26.88
C LEU A 18 -18.10 -0.33 -27.59
N SER A 19 -17.83 -1.40 -28.34
CA SER A 19 -18.83 -2.21 -29.03
C SER A 19 -19.61 -3.10 -28.03
N LEU A 20 -20.63 -2.53 -27.39
CA LEU A 20 -21.57 -3.26 -26.54
C LEU A 20 -22.44 -4.19 -27.40
N VAL A 21 -22.48 -5.48 -27.08
CA VAL A 21 -23.43 -6.41 -27.69
C VAL A 21 -24.81 -6.13 -27.11
N CYS A 22 -25.71 -5.60 -27.94
CA CYS A 22 -27.08 -5.26 -27.57
C CYS A 22 -28.06 -6.25 -28.19
N GLU A 23 -28.75 -7.03 -27.35
CA GLU A 23 -29.87 -7.87 -27.77
C GLU A 23 -31.18 -7.24 -27.32
N VAL A 24 -32.06 -6.97 -28.29
CA VAL A 24 -33.39 -6.41 -28.03
C VAL A 24 -34.41 -7.53 -28.09
N THR A 25 -35.17 -7.70 -27.02
CA THR A 25 -36.36 -8.57 -26.99
C THR A 25 -37.63 -7.72 -26.94
N PRO A 26 -38.82 -8.27 -27.24
CA PRO A 26 -40.06 -7.50 -27.24
C PRO A 26 -40.44 -6.87 -25.88
N LYS A 27 -39.83 -7.33 -24.78
CA LYS A 27 -40.13 -6.87 -23.40
C LYS A 27 -38.95 -6.22 -22.69
N SER A 28 -37.73 -6.33 -23.23
CA SER A 28 -36.54 -5.77 -22.59
C SER A 28 -35.37 -5.64 -23.56
N VAL A 29 -34.43 -4.76 -23.23
CA VAL A 29 -33.13 -4.65 -23.90
C VAL A 29 -32.07 -5.23 -22.97
N ARG A 30 -31.21 -6.10 -23.50
CA ARG A 30 -30.08 -6.70 -22.77
C ARG A 30 -28.78 -6.25 -23.41
N LEU A 31 -27.97 -5.54 -22.64
CA LEU A 31 -26.60 -5.18 -22.99
C LEU A 31 -25.66 -6.20 -22.33
N SER A 32 -24.86 -6.93 -23.10
CA SER A 32 -23.94 -7.94 -22.57
C SER A 32 -22.46 -7.66 -22.87
N MET A 33 -21.68 -7.89 -21.81
CA MET A 33 -20.22 -7.91 -21.64
C MET A 33 -19.41 -6.67 -22.09
N LEU A 34 -19.19 -5.77 -21.13
CA LEU A 34 -18.10 -4.79 -21.12
C LEU A 34 -16.83 -5.48 -20.61
N LYS A 35 -15.82 -5.69 -21.47
CA LYS A 35 -14.50 -6.18 -21.05
C LYS A 35 -13.49 -5.04 -21.14
N LEU A 36 -13.29 -4.33 -20.03
CA LEU A 36 -12.23 -3.32 -19.90
C LEU A 36 -10.89 -4.04 -19.70
N THR A 37 -10.17 -4.28 -20.79
CA THR A 37 -8.77 -4.73 -20.74
C THR A 37 -7.87 -3.51 -20.64
N ASN A 38 -7.37 -3.22 -19.44
CA ASN A 38 -6.40 -2.14 -19.24
C ASN A 38 -5.04 -2.56 -19.80
N LEU A 39 -4.62 -1.94 -20.91
CA LEU A 39 -3.32 -2.19 -21.56
C LEU A 39 -2.11 -1.76 -20.72
N PHE A 40 -2.33 -0.95 -19.69
CA PHE A 40 -1.28 -0.44 -18.80
C PHE A 40 -0.44 -1.54 -18.17
N LEU A 41 -1.03 -2.71 -17.85
CA LEU A 41 -0.28 -3.82 -17.27
C LEU A 41 0.70 -4.45 -18.28
N GLU A 42 0.32 -4.53 -19.55
CA GLU A 42 1.21 -4.99 -20.63
C GLU A 42 2.30 -3.95 -20.92
N GLU A 43 1.97 -2.66 -20.87
CA GLU A 43 2.96 -1.58 -21.00
C GLU A 43 3.99 -1.61 -19.87
N ILE A 44 3.54 -1.80 -18.62
CA ILE A 44 4.43 -1.96 -17.46
C ILE A 44 5.37 -3.14 -17.72
N LYS A 45 4.84 -4.28 -18.15
CA LYS A 45 5.61 -5.50 -18.42
C LYS A 45 6.69 -5.28 -19.48
N GLU A 46 6.37 -4.59 -20.57
CA GLU A 46 7.35 -4.25 -21.62
C GLU A 46 8.40 -3.22 -21.15
N CYS A 47 8.00 -2.25 -20.33
CA CYS A 47 8.94 -1.30 -19.73
C CYS A 47 9.88 -1.97 -18.72
N GLN A 48 9.40 -2.94 -17.94
CA GLN A 48 10.19 -3.69 -16.97
C GLN A 48 11.34 -4.46 -17.64
N LYS A 49 11.11 -5.03 -18.83
CA LYS A 49 12.14 -5.73 -19.63
C LYS A 49 13.28 -4.81 -20.07
N LYS A 50 13.01 -3.51 -20.24
CA LYS A 50 13.99 -2.51 -20.67
C LYS A 50 14.85 -1.99 -19.51
N ASP A 51 14.39 -2.14 -18.27
CA ASP A 51 15.13 -1.69 -17.09
C ASP A 51 16.12 -2.78 -16.64
N GLN A 52 17.41 -2.54 -16.92
CA GLN A 52 18.48 -3.47 -16.59
C GLN A 52 18.61 -3.76 -15.09
N LYS A 53 18.40 -2.76 -14.23
CA LYS A 53 18.46 -2.94 -12.77
C LYS A 53 17.30 -3.80 -12.26
N LEU A 54 16.13 -3.65 -12.88
CA LEU A 54 14.98 -4.46 -12.53
C LEU A 54 15.16 -5.91 -12.98
N MET A 55 15.73 -6.13 -14.16
CA MET A 55 16.07 -7.47 -14.66
C MET A 55 17.12 -8.17 -13.78
N GLU A 56 18.13 -7.43 -13.29
CA GLU A 56 19.10 -7.95 -12.31
C GLU A 56 18.42 -8.37 -11.00
N LYS A 57 17.47 -7.56 -10.50
CA LYS A 57 16.69 -7.94 -9.31
C LYS A 57 15.79 -9.15 -9.54
N LEU A 58 15.15 -9.25 -10.70
CA LEU A 58 14.34 -10.42 -11.07
C LEU A 58 15.18 -11.70 -11.11
N MET A 59 16.42 -11.62 -11.57
CA MET A 59 17.37 -12.74 -11.51
C MET A 59 17.68 -13.15 -10.05
N LEU A 60 17.92 -12.18 -9.17
CA LEU A 60 18.17 -12.43 -7.74
C LEU A 60 16.94 -13.02 -7.01
N ILE A 61 15.71 -12.70 -7.45
CA ILE A 61 14.47 -13.32 -6.95
C ILE A 61 14.42 -14.80 -7.32
N ASN A 62 14.73 -15.14 -8.58
CA ASN A 62 14.77 -16.53 -9.04
C ASN A 62 15.84 -17.37 -8.31
N GLU A 63 16.94 -16.73 -7.88
CA GLU A 63 17.96 -17.35 -7.05
C GLU A 63 17.59 -17.43 -5.55
N GLY A 64 16.44 -16.87 -5.14
CA GLY A 64 15.99 -16.84 -3.75
C GLY A 64 16.80 -15.89 -2.85
N LYS A 65 17.57 -14.96 -3.43
CA LYS A 65 18.46 -14.03 -2.70
C LYS A 65 17.83 -12.66 -2.44
N GLU A 66 16.78 -12.30 -3.16
CA GLU A 66 16.06 -11.03 -2.99
C GLU A 66 14.68 -11.30 -2.38
N THR A 67 14.37 -10.63 -1.27
CA THR A 67 13.14 -10.86 -0.49
C THR A 67 12.22 -9.63 -0.47
N ASP A 68 12.72 -8.46 -0.90
CA ASP A 68 11.97 -7.19 -0.88
C ASP A 68 11.12 -6.97 -2.14
N PHE A 69 11.29 -7.80 -3.17
CA PHE A 69 10.53 -7.75 -4.43
C PHE A 69 9.94 -9.13 -4.76
N GLY A 70 8.67 -9.14 -5.16
CA GLY A 70 7.95 -10.30 -5.65
C GLY A 70 7.46 -10.06 -7.08
N VAL A 71 7.08 -11.13 -7.76
CA VAL A 71 6.47 -11.07 -9.09
C VAL A 71 5.07 -11.66 -8.97
N ASP A 72 4.07 -10.97 -9.53
CA ASP A 72 2.69 -11.46 -9.46
C ASP A 72 2.41 -12.49 -10.57
N GLU A 73 1.20 -13.03 -10.58
CA GLU A 73 0.72 -13.95 -11.61
C GLU A 73 0.76 -13.37 -13.03
N ASN A 74 0.79 -12.03 -13.16
CA ASN A 74 0.85 -11.34 -14.45
C ASN A 74 2.29 -11.10 -14.93
N GLY A 75 3.29 -11.45 -14.11
CA GLY A 75 4.71 -11.23 -14.38
C GLY A 75 5.18 -9.82 -14.04
N ILE A 76 4.41 -9.05 -13.27
CA ILE A 76 4.74 -7.69 -12.86
C ILE A 76 5.49 -7.72 -11.54
N GLY A 77 6.72 -7.19 -11.58
CA GLY A 77 7.52 -6.96 -10.39
C GLY A 77 6.85 -5.95 -9.47
N HIS A 78 6.48 -6.38 -8.27
CA HIS A 78 5.96 -5.53 -7.20
C HIS A 78 6.87 -5.67 -5.99
N ARG A 79 6.91 -4.66 -5.10
CA ARG A 79 7.62 -4.86 -3.84
C ARG A 79 6.84 -5.88 -3.02
N SER A 80 7.53 -6.90 -2.50
CA SER A 80 6.88 -7.99 -1.77
C SER A 80 6.09 -7.42 -0.58
N GLY A 81 5.05 -8.13 -0.12
CA GLY A 81 4.22 -7.69 1.02
C GLY A 81 5.00 -7.49 2.34
N LEU A 82 6.27 -7.92 2.39
CA LEU A 82 7.20 -7.73 3.50
C LEU A 82 8.07 -6.48 3.36
N SER A 83 7.96 -5.73 2.25
CA SER A 83 8.53 -4.41 2.11
C SER A 83 7.77 -3.43 3.02
N ILE A 84 8.00 -3.59 4.33
CA ILE A 84 7.56 -2.68 5.38
C ILE A 84 8.10 -1.33 4.94
N HIS A 85 7.22 -0.49 4.39
CA HIS A 85 7.58 0.85 3.98
C HIS A 85 8.20 1.53 5.20
N PRO A 86 9.52 1.75 5.21
CA PRO A 86 10.24 2.00 6.45
C PRO A 86 9.94 3.39 7.02
N GLY A 87 9.07 4.14 6.34
CA GLY A 87 8.66 5.50 6.66
C GLY A 87 9.24 6.47 5.64
N VAL A 88 8.66 7.68 5.64
CA VAL A 88 9.05 8.76 4.71
C VAL A 88 10.55 8.99 4.72
N THR A 89 11.16 9.08 5.92
CA THR A 89 12.59 9.39 6.07
C THR A 89 13.49 8.32 5.48
N LYS A 90 13.27 7.05 5.83
CA LYS A 90 14.12 5.94 5.37
C LYS A 90 13.93 5.70 3.87
N MET A 91 12.69 5.74 3.39
CA MET A 91 12.39 5.63 1.96
C MET A 91 13.03 6.77 1.15
N TYR A 92 13.02 8.01 1.66
CA TYR A 92 13.74 9.12 1.06
C TYR A 92 15.25 8.91 1.03
N GLN A 93 15.86 8.51 2.14
CA GLN A 93 17.30 8.27 2.22
C GLN A 93 17.76 7.17 1.25
N ASP A 94 16.99 6.10 1.10
CA ASP A 94 17.36 5.00 0.22
C ASP A 94 17.19 5.37 -1.26
N LEU A 95 16.10 6.05 -1.62
CA LEU A 95 15.89 6.51 -3.00
C LEU A 95 16.89 7.60 -3.41
N LYS A 96 17.27 8.50 -2.49
CA LYS A 96 18.25 9.58 -2.73
C LYS A 96 19.63 9.05 -3.15
N LYS A 97 19.97 7.80 -2.82
CA LYS A 97 21.25 7.18 -3.22
C LYS A 97 21.35 6.90 -4.72
N LEU A 98 20.21 6.71 -5.37
CA LEU A 98 20.15 6.23 -6.76
C LEU A 98 19.46 7.21 -7.70
N LEU A 99 18.55 8.03 -7.19
CA LEU A 99 17.64 8.86 -7.96
C LEU A 99 17.49 10.24 -7.32
N TRP A 100 17.22 11.25 -8.15
CA TRP A 100 16.88 12.60 -7.69
C TRP A 100 15.86 13.25 -8.63
N TRP A 101 14.88 13.96 -8.07
CA TRP A 101 13.94 14.78 -8.82
C TRP A 101 13.33 15.91 -7.97
N PRO A 102 12.80 16.99 -8.59
CA PRO A 102 12.14 18.07 -7.88
C PRO A 102 10.90 17.57 -7.10
N GLY A 103 10.81 17.91 -5.81
CA GLY A 103 9.67 17.51 -4.97
C GLY A 103 9.70 16.06 -4.46
N MET A 104 10.80 15.33 -4.67
CA MET A 104 10.99 13.93 -4.25
C MET A 104 10.55 13.64 -2.82
N LYS A 105 10.99 14.44 -1.85
CA LYS A 105 10.62 14.25 -0.44
C LYS A 105 9.11 14.38 -0.20
N ARG A 106 8.45 15.31 -0.90
CA ARG A 106 7.00 15.54 -0.80
C ARG A 106 6.23 14.36 -1.38
N GLN A 107 6.57 13.92 -2.59
CA GLN A 107 5.88 12.82 -3.26
C GLN A 107 6.09 11.48 -2.53
N ILE A 108 7.28 11.24 -1.98
CA ILE A 108 7.53 10.08 -1.11
C ILE A 108 6.66 10.15 0.15
N SER A 109 6.49 11.34 0.72
CA SER A 109 5.59 11.53 1.87
C SER A 109 4.14 11.23 1.52
N GLU A 110 3.63 11.80 0.41
CA GLU A 110 2.27 11.58 -0.09
C GLU A 110 2.01 10.09 -0.34
N PHE A 111 2.96 9.39 -0.95
CA PHE A 111 2.88 7.94 -1.20
C PHE A 111 2.81 7.13 0.10
N VAL A 112 3.70 7.39 1.05
CA VAL A 112 3.73 6.65 2.33
C VAL A 112 2.46 6.94 3.15
N TYR A 113 1.95 8.18 3.13
CA TYR A 113 0.71 8.53 3.82
C TYR A 113 -0.53 7.92 3.16
N ALA A 114 -0.54 7.71 1.84
CA ALA A 114 -1.64 7.05 1.14
C ALA A 114 -1.66 5.52 1.33
N CYS A 115 -0.57 4.92 1.83
CA CYS A 115 -0.46 3.48 1.98
C CYS A 115 -1.22 2.95 3.21
N LEU A 116 -2.26 2.14 2.97
CA LEU A 116 -3.07 1.50 4.03
C LEU A 116 -2.24 0.60 4.96
N VAL A 117 -1.22 -0.09 4.43
CA VAL A 117 -0.33 -0.93 5.24
C VAL A 117 0.49 -0.07 6.20
N CYS A 118 1.01 1.07 5.74
CA CYS A 118 1.71 2.04 6.60
C CYS A 118 0.81 2.58 7.70
N GLN A 119 -0.42 2.97 7.35
CA GLN A 119 -1.37 3.57 8.30
C GLN A 119 -1.74 2.60 9.42
N LYS A 120 -1.92 1.31 9.11
CA LYS A 120 -2.27 0.29 10.10
C LYS A 120 -1.10 -0.19 10.95
N SER A 121 0.10 -0.26 10.37
CA SER A 121 1.28 -0.83 11.04
C SER A 121 2.10 0.20 11.81
N LYS A 122 2.08 1.47 11.40
CA LYS A 122 2.84 2.52 12.09
C LYS A 122 2.06 3.05 13.27
N ILE A 123 2.59 2.77 14.46
CA ILE A 123 2.15 3.36 15.71
C ILE A 123 2.47 4.86 15.65
N GLU A 124 1.54 5.69 16.11
CA GLU A 124 1.78 7.11 16.27
C GLU A 124 2.82 7.30 17.38
N HIS A 125 4.04 7.72 17.01
CA HIS A 125 5.12 8.00 17.96
C HIS A 125 5.00 9.39 18.61
N GLN A 126 3.90 10.10 18.34
CA GLN A 126 3.64 11.36 19.04
C GLN A 126 3.34 11.04 20.50
N LYS A 127 3.77 11.93 21.39
CA LYS A 127 3.30 11.86 22.77
C LYS A 127 1.77 11.99 22.73
N PRO A 128 1.02 11.17 23.50
CA PRO A 128 -0.42 11.32 23.57
C PRO A 128 -0.73 12.78 23.89
N SER A 129 -1.59 13.38 23.07
CA SER A 129 -1.94 14.78 23.21
C SER A 129 -2.72 14.97 24.50
N GLY A 130 -2.21 15.79 25.41
CA GLY A 130 -2.84 16.08 26.69
C GLY A 130 -1.90 15.88 27.88
N LEU A 131 -2.31 16.42 29.02
CA LEU A 131 -1.70 16.09 30.31
C LEU A 131 -2.23 14.75 30.78
N LEU A 132 -1.37 13.94 31.41
CA LEU A 132 -1.82 12.78 32.18
C LEU A 132 -2.90 13.27 33.15
N GLN A 133 -4.09 12.67 33.06
CA GLN A 133 -5.13 12.89 34.06
C GLN A 133 -4.88 11.93 35.21
N PRO A 134 -4.32 12.38 36.35
CA PRO A 134 -4.17 11.51 37.51
C PRO A 134 -5.54 11.10 38.01
N LEU A 135 -5.65 9.85 38.48
CA LEU A 135 -6.82 9.41 39.22
C LEU A 135 -6.95 10.23 40.51
N PHE A 136 -8.18 10.42 40.98
CA PHE A 136 -8.43 11.06 42.28
C PHE A 136 -7.75 10.28 43.40
N VAL A 137 -7.13 11.00 44.33
CA VAL A 137 -6.54 10.39 45.52
C VAL A 137 -7.69 9.87 46.40
N PRO A 138 -7.73 8.58 46.77
CA PRO A 138 -8.77 8.07 47.65
C PRO A 138 -8.70 8.74 49.03
N GLU A 139 -9.84 9.14 49.60
CA GLU A 139 -9.90 9.86 50.88
C GLU A 139 -9.80 8.92 52.08
N TRP A 140 -10.16 7.65 51.89
CA TRP A 140 -10.21 6.63 52.93
C TRP A 140 -9.75 5.26 52.44
N LYS A 141 -9.62 4.33 53.41
CA LYS A 141 -9.29 2.94 53.13
C LYS A 141 -10.43 2.28 52.35
N TRP A 142 -10.09 1.55 51.29
CA TRP A 142 -11.01 0.81 50.42
C TRP A 142 -11.87 1.64 49.46
N ASP A 143 -11.65 2.95 49.37
CA ASP A 143 -12.35 3.84 48.43
C ASP A 143 -11.99 3.55 46.96
N SER A 144 -10.83 2.94 46.71
CA SER A 144 -10.39 2.49 45.40
C SER A 144 -9.65 1.17 45.51
N ILE A 145 -10.03 0.20 44.68
CA ILE A 145 -9.40 -1.12 44.59
C ILE A 145 -9.02 -1.34 43.13
N ALA A 146 -7.72 -1.46 42.86
CA ALA A 146 -7.20 -1.88 41.57
C ALA A 146 -6.75 -3.34 41.65
N MET A 147 -7.06 -4.13 40.63
CA MET A 147 -6.62 -5.51 40.50
C MET A 147 -5.85 -5.66 39.20
N ASP A 148 -4.75 -6.39 39.23
CA ASP A 148 -3.95 -6.72 38.05
C ASP A 148 -3.54 -8.20 38.10
N PHE A 149 -3.29 -8.79 36.95
CA PHE A 149 -2.89 -10.19 36.82
C PHE A 149 -1.41 -10.32 36.51
N VAL A 150 -0.70 -11.10 37.32
CA VAL A 150 0.68 -11.47 37.04
C VAL A 150 0.70 -12.78 36.25
N GLY A 151 1.12 -12.70 34.99
CA GLY A 151 1.36 -13.86 34.12
C GLY A 151 2.78 -14.41 34.23
N GLY A 152 3.02 -15.60 33.64
CA GLY A 152 4.37 -16.15 33.49
C GLY A 152 5.00 -16.77 34.74
N LEU A 153 4.20 -17.06 35.77
CA LEU A 153 4.69 -17.71 36.99
C LEU A 153 5.11 -19.17 36.72
N PRO A 154 6.15 -19.68 37.41
CA PRO A 154 6.58 -21.05 37.27
C PRO A 154 5.45 -22.02 37.66
N ARG A 155 5.26 -23.07 36.85
CA ARG A 155 4.28 -24.11 37.15
C ARG A 155 4.75 -24.93 38.34
N THR A 156 3.92 -25.04 39.37
CA THR A 156 4.14 -26.00 40.45
C THR A 156 4.09 -27.43 39.90
N LYS A 157 5.05 -28.27 40.32
CA LYS A 157 5.02 -29.70 40.01
C LYS A 157 3.82 -30.31 40.73
N LYS A 158 3.04 -31.13 40.01
CA LYS A 158 1.96 -31.94 40.58
C LYS A 158 2.52 -33.01 41.51
#